data_AF-A0A3S1F2S4-F1
#
_entry.id   AF-A0A3S1F2S4-F1
#
_cell.length_a   1.000
_cell.length_b   1.000
_cell.length_c   1.000
_cell.angle_alpha   90.00
_cell.angle_beta   90.00
_cell.angle_gamma   90.00
#
_symmetry.space_group_name_H-M   'P 1'
#
loop_
_entity.id
_entity.type
_entity.pdbx_description
1 polymer ?
#
loop_
_entity_poly.entity_id
_entity_poly.type
_entity_poly.pdbx_seq_one_letter_code
_entity_poly.pdbx_strand_id
1 'polypeptide(L)' 'DESLGKADDIYFEGGDHRTLVHVSGKDFRNLTSDARQARFSYPAY' A
#
# COMPACT_ATOMS: atom_id res chain seq x y z
N ASP A 1 -3.72 -6.14 2.18
CA ASP A 1 -3.10 -7.46 2.01
C ASP A 1 -1.70 -7.43 2.61
N GLU A 2 -1.23 -8.53 3.19
CA GLU A 2 0.13 -8.67 3.72
C GLU A 2 1.22 -8.45 2.66
N SER A 3 0.93 -8.70 1.38
CA SER A 3 1.87 -8.50 0.27
C SER A 3 2.40 -7.06 0.20
N LEU A 4 1.61 -6.07 0.65
CA LEU A 4 1.99 -4.65 0.67
C LEU A 4 2.89 -4.28 1.86
N GLY A 5 2.90 -5.10 2.93
CA GLY A 5 3.69 -4.81 4.13
C GLY A 5 5.22 -4.89 3.91
N LYS A 6 5.65 -5.47 2.79
CA LYS A 6 7.07 -5.64 2.40
C LYS A 6 7.51 -4.71 1.27
N ALA A 7 6.63 -3.87 0.75
CA ALA A 7 6.98 -2.95 -0.32
C ALA A 7 7.86 -1.81 0.23
N ASP A 8 8.90 -1.44 -0.51
CA ASP A 8 9.75 -0.29 -0.18
C ASP A 8 9.04 1.03 -0.45
N ASP A 9 8.15 1.06 -1.46
CA ASP A 9 7.39 2.21 -1.90
C ASP A 9 5.93 1.83 -2.20
N ILE A 10 5.00 2.71 -1.83
CA ILE A 10 3.56 2.57 -2.08
C ILE A 10 3.07 3.81 -2.83
N TYR A 11 2.22 3.58 -3.83
CA TYR A 11 1.59 4.65 -4.62
C TYR A 11 0.07 4.55 -4.52
N PHE A 12 -0.56 5.68 -4.22
CA PHE A 12 -2.02 5.83 -4.24
C PHE A 12 -2.43 6.74 -5.40
N GLU A 13 -3.57 6.44 -6.01
CA GLU A 13 -4.22 7.38 -6.93
C GLU A 13 -4.73 8.60 -6.16
N GLY A 14 -4.43 9.80 -6.66
CA GLY A 14 -4.89 11.07 -6.08
C GLY A 14 -6.37 11.38 -6.35
N GLY A 15 -7.07 10.52 -7.09
CA GLY A 15 -8.48 10.68 -7.47
C GLY A 15 -8.72 11.55 -8.71
N ASP A 16 -7.69 12.18 -9.25
CA ASP A 16 -7.71 12.99 -10.48
C ASP A 16 -7.26 12.21 -11.74
N HIS A 17 -6.99 10.91 -11.60
CA HIS A 17 -6.44 10.01 -12.62
C HIS A 17 -5.15 10.51 -13.29
N ARG A 18 -4.38 11.35 -12.59
CA ARG A 18 -3.15 11.97 -13.10
C ARG A 18 -2.04 11.97 -12.08
N THR A 19 -2.38 12.21 -10.82
CA THR A 19 -1.43 12.37 -9.74
C THR A 19 -1.32 11.08 -8.95
N LEU A 20 -0.08 10.62 -8.76
CA LEU A 20 0.24 9.56 -7.84
C LEU A 20 0.79 10.15 -6.55
N VAL A 21 0.22 9.75 -5.42
CA VAL A 21 0.75 10.07 -4.10
C VAL A 21 1.74 8.99 -3.71
N HIS A 22 3.01 9.36 -3.60
CA HIS A 22 4.08 8.47 -3.17
C HIS A 22 4.19 8.46 -1.64
N VAL A 23 4.29 7.26 -1.07
CA VAL A 23 4.47 7.02 0.36
C VAL A 23 5.55 5.96 0.54
N SER A 24 6.53 6.24 1.40
CA SER A 24 7.55 5.23 1.73
C SER A 24 6.90 4.02 2.42
N GLY A 25 7.46 2.83 2.25
CA GLY A 25 6.99 1.62 2.90
C GLY A 25 7.02 1.71 4.43
N LYS A 26 7.91 2.53 4.99
CA LYS A 26 7.93 2.82 6.43
C LYS A 26 6.71 3.65 6.84
N ASP A 27 6.42 4.73 6.14
CA ASP A 27 5.31 5.61 6.52
C ASP A 27 3.95 4.97 6.24
N PHE A 28 3.86 4.12 5.21
CA PHE A 28 2.68 3.28 4.99
C PHE A 28 2.43 2.35 6.19
N ARG A 29 3.45 1.62 6.66
CA ARG A 29 3.32 0.74 7.83
C ARG A 29 2.90 1.50 9.10
N ASN A 30 3.40 2.72 9.27
CA ASN A 30 3.00 3.58 10.38
C ASN A 30 1.53 4.02 10.26
N LEU A 31 1.11 4.43 9.06
CA LEU A 31 -0.27 4.86 8.78
C LEU A 31 -1.28 3.72 8.98
N THR A 32 -0.88 2.48 8.69
CA THR A 32 -1.75 1.30 8.79
C THR A 32 -1.46 0.44 10.02
N SER A 33 -0.81 0.98 11.06
CA SER A 33 -0.33 0.17 12.20
C SER A 33 -1.43 -0.62 12.89
N ASP A 34 -2.64 -0.05 12.95
CA ASP A 34 -3.79 -0.65 13.63
C ASP A 34 -4.75 -1.38 12.68
N ALA A 35 -4.43 -1.40 11.38
CA ALA A 35 -5.25 -2.09 10.39
C ALA A 35 -5.10 -3.61 10.52
N ARG A 36 -6.22 -4.35 10.46
CA ARG A 36 -6.18 -5.81 10.43
C ARG A 36 -5.53 -6.30 9.14
N GLN A 37 -4.42 -7.02 9.29
CA GLN A 37 -3.73 -7.65 8.17
C GLN A 37 -4.27 -9.05 7.91
N ALA A 38 -4.34 -9.39 6.63
CA ALA A 38 -4.70 -10.71 6.14
C ALA A 38 -4.19 -10.86 4.71
N ARG A 39 -4.07 -12.11 4.27
CA ARG A 39 -3.82 -12.47 2.88
C ARG A 39 -5.14 -12.80 2.17
N PHE A 40 -5.54 -11.93 1.26
CA PHE A 40 -6.79 -11.99 0.50
C PHE A 40 -6.61 -11.59 -0.98
N SER A 41 -5.43 -11.12 -1.39
CA SER A 41 -5.05 -10.91 -2.79
C SER A 41 -4.05 -11.96 -3.26
N TYR A 42 -3.99 -12.13 -4.58
CA TYR A 42 -3.07 -13.03 -5.27
C TYR A 42 -2.45 -12.28 -6.45
N PRO A 43 -1.21 -12.62 -6.85
CA PRO A 43 -0.64 -12.11 -8.09
C PRO A 43 -1.59 -12.39 -9.26
N ALA A 44 -1.84 -11.38 -10.09
CA ALA A 44 -2.47 -11.60 -11.39
C ALA A 44 -1.45 -12.27 -12.31
N TYR A 45 -1.83 -13.41 -12.88
CA TYR A 45 -1.04 -14.12 -13.89
C TYR A 45 -1.25 -13.50 -15.27
#